data_AF-A0A452IY18-F1
#
_entry.id   AF-A0A452IY18-F1
#
_cell.length_a   1.000
_cell.length_b   1.000
_cell.length_c   1.000
_cell.angle_alpha   90.00
_cell.angle_beta   90.00
_cell.angle_gamma   90.00
#
_symmetry.space_group_name_H-M   'P 1'
#
loop_
_entity.id
_entity.type
_entity.pdbx_description
1 polymer ?
#
loop_
_entity_poly.entity_id
_entity_poly.type
_entity_poly.pdbx_seq_one_letter_code
_entity_poly.pdbx_strand_id
1 'polypeptide(L)'
;MILLRILCTWLYLSVVWATNEDSTFLKEGGGVRGPRVMEHGIQSDCKQDKSWPFCADDDWGHKCPSGCRMQGLIDETDKDFHHRIQRIRDLLLDNENKYKKSNVLTVETINFLKGNLASAQAPKAELLPAAAQK
;
A
#
# COMPACT_ATOMS: atom_id res chain seq x y z
N MET A 1 6.19 34.53 -13.98
CA MET A 1 6.69 34.55 -12.58
C MET A 1 5.62 34.22 -11.54
N ILE A 2 4.36 34.61 -11.73
CA ILE A 2 3.26 34.36 -10.76
C ILE A 2 2.86 32.87 -10.72
N LEU A 3 2.78 32.19 -11.87
CA LEU A 3 2.48 30.75 -11.92
C LEU A 3 3.48 29.90 -11.12
N LEU A 4 4.77 30.24 -11.19
CA LEU A 4 5.82 29.51 -10.47
C LEU A 4 5.64 29.60 -8.95
N ARG A 5 5.20 30.76 -8.46
CA ARG A 5 4.91 30.96 -7.04
C ARG A 5 3.68 30.16 -6.59
N ILE A 6 2.63 30.09 -7.42
CA ILE A 6 1.41 29.32 -7.14
C ILE A 6 1.73 27.81 -7.10
N LEU A 7 2.56 27.32 -8.01
CA LEU A 7 2.98 25.92 -8.03
C LEU A 7 3.83 25.57 -6.80
N CYS A 8 4.76 26.45 -6.40
CA CYS A 8 5.58 26.24 -5.21
C CYS A 8 4.74 26.23 -3.92
N THR A 9 3.71 27.07 -3.80
CA THR A 9 2.83 27.07 -2.62
C THR A 9 1.95 25.83 -2.57
N TRP A 10 1.46 25.34 -3.72
CA TRP A 10 0.72 24.08 -3.81
C TRP A 10 1.56 22.87 -3.39
N LEU A 11 2.82 22.81 -3.84
CA LEU A 11 3.76 21.75 -3.44
C LEU A 11 4.03 21.80 -1.92
N TYR A 12 4.27 22.98 -1.36
CA TYR A 12 4.46 23.13 0.08
C TYR A 12 3.24 22.67 0.89
N LEU A 13 2.04 23.01 0.42
CA LEU A 13 0.80 22.61 1.10
C LEU A 13 0.61 21.09 1.10
N SER A 14 0.98 20.41 0.00
CA SER A 14 0.91 18.95 -0.10
C SER A 14 1.89 18.23 0.83
N VAL A 15 3.09 18.78 1.02
CA VAL A 15 4.09 18.23 1.95
C VAL A 15 3.65 18.42 3.39
N VAL A 16 3.13 19.59 3.75
CA VAL A 16 2.63 19.87 5.11
C VAL A 16 1.42 18.99 5.45
N TRP A 17 0.51 18.76 4.50
CA TRP A 17 -0.61 17.85 4.71
C TRP A 17 -0.18 16.38 4.89
N ALA A 18 0.91 15.95 4.25
CA ALA A 18 1.46 14.61 4.42
C ALA A 18 2.21 14.39 5.75
N THR A 19 2.57 15.46 6.47
CA THR A 19 3.34 15.38 7.72
C THR A 19 2.54 15.65 8.99
N ASN A 20 1.26 16.03 8.88
CA ASN A 20 0.40 16.34 10.03
C ASN A 20 -0.33 15.13 10.62
N GLU A 21 -0.14 13.94 10.05
CA GLU A 21 -0.45 12.71 10.76
C GLU A 21 0.77 12.34 11.61
N ASP A 22 0.75 12.80 12.87
CA ASP A 22 1.55 12.22 13.93
C ASP A 22 1.50 10.70 13.76
N SER A 23 2.63 10.11 13.36
CA SER A 23 2.73 8.70 13.04
C SER A 23 2.06 7.87 14.13
N THR A 24 0.92 7.26 13.80
CA THR A 24 0.14 6.34 14.64
C THR A 24 0.97 5.14 15.13
N PHE A 25 2.18 5.00 14.61
CA PHE A 25 3.27 4.11 15.02
C PHE A 25 3.55 4.09 16.54
N LEU A 26 3.50 5.23 17.24
CA LEU A 26 3.72 5.26 18.70
C LEU A 26 2.45 4.95 19.51
N LYS A 27 1.27 5.16 18.92
CA LYS A 27 -0.02 5.08 19.61
C LYS A 27 -0.65 3.69 19.55
N GLU A 28 -0.31 2.89 18.53
CA GLU A 28 -0.93 1.59 18.26
C GLU A 28 -0.13 0.35 18.74
N GLY A 29 0.87 0.52 19.61
CA GLY A 29 1.49 -0.61 20.30
C GLY A 29 2.87 -1.07 19.80
N GLY A 30 3.67 -0.20 19.18
CA GLY A 30 5.10 -0.43 18.90
C GLY A 30 6.01 -0.66 20.13
N GLY A 31 5.42 -0.82 21.33
CA GLY A 31 6.12 -1.11 22.58
C GLY A 31 6.34 -2.60 22.86
N VAL A 32 5.65 -3.51 22.15
CA VAL A 32 5.72 -4.94 22.45
C VAL A 32 6.89 -5.59 21.71
N ARG A 33 8.11 -5.28 22.18
CA ARG A 33 9.31 -6.03 21.84
C ARG A 33 9.08 -7.49 22.26
N GLY A 34 9.23 -8.42 21.32
CA GLY A 34 9.22 -9.86 21.61
C GLY A 34 10.23 -10.21 22.72
N PRO A 35 10.11 -11.41 23.34
CA PRO A 35 10.89 -11.79 24.52
C PRO A 35 12.38 -11.63 24.22
N ARG A 36 12.95 -10.55 24.74
CA ARG A 36 14.39 -10.44 24.83
C ARG A 36 14.80 -11.41 25.91
N VAL A 37 15.81 -12.24 25.61
CA VAL A 37 16.63 -12.83 26.67
C VAL A 37 17.37 -11.66 27.31
N MET A 38 16.67 -10.92 28.19
CA MET A 38 17.30 -10.06 29.16
C MET A 38 17.68 -10.98 30.30
N GLU A 39 18.98 -11.14 30.50
CA GLU A 39 19.49 -11.70 31.74
C GLU A 39 18.94 -10.83 32.88
N HIS A 40 18.02 -11.42 33.65
CA HIS A 40 17.34 -10.74 34.75
C HIS A 40 18.40 -10.35 35.79
N GLY A 41 18.78 -9.07 35.86
CA GLY A 41 19.57 -8.56 36.99
C GLY A 41 20.65 -7.53 36.70
N ILE A 42 20.96 -7.19 35.44
CA ILE A 42 21.98 -6.17 35.15
C ILE A 42 21.34 -5.04 34.32
N GLN A 43 20.75 -4.08 35.01
CA GLN A 43 20.54 -2.75 34.42
C GLN A 43 21.95 -2.17 34.21
N SER A 44 22.54 -2.42 33.04
CA SER A 44 23.90 -1.97 32.76
C SER A 44 23.94 -0.44 32.78
N ASP A 45 24.99 0.11 33.37
CA ASP A 45 25.35 1.54 33.39
C ASP A 45 25.53 2.17 32.00
N CYS A 46 25.18 1.47 30.91
CA CYS A 46 25.27 1.90 29.52
C CYS A 46 24.58 3.25 29.25
N LYS A 47 23.59 3.64 30.07
CA LYS A 47 22.92 4.95 29.94
C LYS A 47 23.68 6.10 30.61
N GLN A 48 24.66 5.80 31.47
CA GLN A 48 25.40 6.79 32.27
C GLN A 48 26.64 7.34 31.55
N ASP A 49 27.17 6.66 30.54
CA ASP A 49 28.32 7.14 29.74
C ASP A 49 27.88 8.10 28.63
N LYS A 50 27.27 9.23 29.01
CA LYS A 50 26.79 10.26 28.08
C LYS A 50 27.86 11.30 27.70
N SER A 51 29.13 11.04 28.04
CA SER A 51 30.25 11.97 27.83
C SER A 51 30.83 11.92 26.41
N TRP A 52 30.28 11.10 25.51
CA TRP A 52 30.75 11.03 24.13
C TRP A 52 30.38 12.31 23.36
N PRO A 53 31.31 12.90 22.59
CA PRO A 53 31.00 14.01 21.71
C PRO A 53 30.04 13.55 20.60
N PHE A 54 29.36 14.50 19.96
CA PHE A 54 28.60 14.22 18.75
C PHE A 54 29.52 13.67 17.66
N CYS A 55 29.04 12.67 16.92
CA CYS A 55 29.78 12.13 15.78
C CYS A 55 29.75 13.15 14.64
N ALA A 56 30.88 13.30 13.95
CA ALA A 56 30.96 13.99 12.66
C ALA A 56 30.75 13.01 11.50
N ASP A 57 30.56 13.51 10.28
CA ASP A 57 30.38 12.65 9.10
C ASP A 57 31.60 11.76 8.83
N ASP A 58 32.81 12.25 9.11
CA ASP A 58 34.07 11.50 8.97
C ASP A 58 34.22 10.35 9.98
N ASP A 59 33.45 10.37 11.07
CA ASP A 59 33.44 9.26 12.03
C ASP A 59 32.69 8.04 11.48
N TRP A 60 31.87 8.21 10.44
CA TRP A 60 31.12 7.12 9.86
C TRP A 60 32.05 6.12 9.17
N GLY A 61 31.95 4.84 9.53
CA GLY A 61 32.83 3.76 9.03
C GLY A 61 33.98 3.44 9.97
N HIS A 62 34.51 4.43 10.71
CA HIS A 62 35.43 4.18 11.83
C HIS A 62 34.68 3.92 13.14
N LYS A 63 33.56 4.62 13.37
CA LYS A 63 32.61 4.39 14.45
C LYS A 63 31.34 3.77 13.87
N CYS A 64 30.96 2.61 14.38
CA CYS A 64 29.79 1.87 13.91
C CYS A 64 28.85 1.54 15.07
N PRO A 65 27.53 1.48 14.85
CA PRO A 65 26.58 1.04 15.86
C PRO A 65 26.85 -0.42 16.26
N SER A 66 26.44 -0.78 17.49
CA SER A 66 26.60 -2.15 17.96
C SER A 66 25.76 -3.14 17.15
N GLY A 67 26.29 -4.34 16.95
CA GLY A 67 25.60 -5.42 16.22
C GLY A 67 24.24 -5.75 16.82
N CYS A 68 24.09 -5.73 18.15
CA CYS A 68 22.80 -5.98 18.80
C CYS A 68 21.73 -4.92 18.45
N ARG A 69 22.14 -3.65 18.29
CA ARG A 69 21.21 -2.59 17.87
C ARG A 69 20.83 -2.76 16.39
N MET A 70 21.81 -3.08 15.54
CA MET A 70 21.56 -3.32 14.13
C MET A 70 20.65 -4.53 13.92
N GLN A 71 20.92 -5.65 14.61
CA GLN A 71 20.08 -6.85 14.53
C GLN A 71 18.63 -6.56 14.93
N GLY A 72 18.43 -5.82 16.03
CA GLY A 72 17.08 -5.45 16.45
C GLY A 72 16.34 -4.62 15.41
N LEU A 73 17.01 -3.67 14.75
CA LEU A 73 16.42 -2.86 13.69
C LEU A 73 16.15 -3.67 12.43
N ILE A 74 17.04 -4.57 12.06
CA ILE A 74 16.87 -5.48 10.92
C ILE A 74 15.65 -6.38 11.16
N ASP A 75 15.56 -7.02 12.33
CA ASP A 75 14.45 -7.92 12.66
C ASP A 75 13.11 -7.20 12.74
N GLU A 76 13.08 -5.97 13.27
CA GLU A 76 11.87 -5.15 13.33
C GLU A 76 11.40 -4.77 11.91
N THR A 77 12.34 -4.32 11.09
CA THR A 77 12.07 -3.91 9.70
C THR A 77 11.64 -5.10 8.83
N ASP A 78 12.28 -6.25 8.99
CA ASP A 78 11.95 -7.48 8.25
C ASP A 78 10.51 -7.94 8.57
N LYS A 79 10.12 -7.89 9.84
CA LYS A 79 8.74 -8.22 10.26
C LYS A 79 7.71 -7.27 9.66
N ASP A 80 7.97 -5.96 9.66
CA ASP A 80 7.06 -4.98 9.03
C ASP A 80 6.92 -5.24 7.53
N PHE A 81 8.05 -5.44 6.83
CA PHE A 81 8.01 -5.75 5.40
C PHE A 81 7.29 -7.05 5.12
N HIS A 82 7.49 -8.09 5.91
CA HIS A 82 6.76 -9.34 5.75
C HIS A 82 5.25 -9.12 5.88
N HIS A 83 4.80 -8.41 6.90
CA HIS A 83 3.39 -8.10 7.11
C HIS A 83 2.79 -7.28 5.97
N ARG A 84 3.51 -6.26 5.48
CA ARG A 84 3.09 -5.44 4.35
C ARG A 84 3.00 -6.25 3.06
N ILE A 85 3.95 -7.14 2.81
CA ILE A 85 3.94 -8.02 1.63
C ILE A 85 2.74 -8.97 1.68
N GLN A 86 2.44 -9.57 2.83
CA GLN A 86 1.27 -10.44 2.97
C GLN A 86 -0.03 -9.68 2.68
N ARG A 87 -0.19 -8.48 3.25
CA ARG A 87 -1.36 -7.63 2.95
C ARG A 87 -1.51 -7.35 1.46
N ILE A 88 -0.41 -7.04 0.77
CA ILE A 88 -0.45 -6.79 -0.68
C ILE A 88 -0.89 -8.04 -1.44
N ARG A 89 -0.38 -9.23 -1.06
CA ARG A 89 -0.77 -10.51 -1.68
C ARG A 89 -2.25 -10.81 -1.49
N ASP A 90 -2.77 -10.63 -0.27
CA ASP A 90 -4.18 -10.85 0.03
C ASP A 90 -5.08 -9.92 -0.79
N LEU A 91 -4.71 -8.64 -0.89
CA LEU A 91 -5.43 -7.67 -1.70
C LEU A 91 -5.41 -8.04 -3.20
N LEU A 92 -4.29 -8.55 -3.71
CA LEU A 92 -4.19 -8.98 -5.11
C LEU A 92 -5.10 -10.18 -5.39
N LEU A 93 -5.08 -11.20 -4.52
CA LEU A 93 -5.93 -12.38 -4.67
C LEU A 93 -7.42 -12.04 -4.57
N ASP A 94 -7.80 -11.17 -3.63
CA ASP A 94 -9.19 -10.72 -3.51
C ASP A 94 -9.66 -9.94 -4.76
N ASN A 95 -8.82 -9.04 -5.28
CA ASN A 95 -9.14 -8.30 -6.51
C ASN A 95 -9.23 -9.21 -7.74
N GLU A 96 -8.35 -10.20 -7.89
CA GLU A 96 -8.40 -11.16 -8.98
C GLU A 96 -9.70 -11.98 -8.93
N ASN A 97 -10.11 -12.44 -7.75
CA ASN A 97 -11.35 -13.18 -7.55
C ASN A 97 -12.59 -12.32 -7.85
N LYS A 98 -12.59 -11.06 -7.37
CA LYS A 98 -13.65 -10.09 -7.68
C LYS A 98 -13.75 -9.80 -9.17
N TYR A 99 -12.61 -9.64 -9.85
CA TYR A 99 -12.58 -9.44 -11.30
C TYR A 99 -13.15 -10.64 -12.05
N LYS A 100 -12.72 -11.87 -11.71
CA LYS A 100 -13.26 -13.10 -12.31
C LYS A 100 -14.78 -13.17 -12.16
N LYS A 101 -15.31 -12.90 -10.95
CA LYS A 101 -16.76 -12.87 -10.69
C LYS A 101 -17.47 -11.80 -11.51
N SER A 102 -16.93 -10.58 -11.55
CA SER A 102 -17.49 -9.47 -12.34
C SER A 102 -17.50 -9.78 -13.84
N ASN A 103 -16.47 -10.45 -14.34
CA ASN A 103 -16.37 -10.83 -15.75
C ASN A 103 -17.46 -11.85 -16.13
N VAL A 104 -17.68 -12.87 -15.29
CA VAL A 104 -18.78 -13.84 -15.50
C VAL A 104 -20.13 -13.13 -15.59
N LEU A 105 -20.44 -12.25 -14.63
CA LEU A 105 -21.70 -11.49 -14.64
C LEU A 105 -21.82 -10.58 -15.88
N THR A 106 -20.72 -9.98 -16.30
CA THR A 106 -20.67 -9.12 -17.50
C THR A 106 -20.98 -9.92 -18.75
N VAL A 107 -20.34 -11.08 -18.92
CA VAL A 107 -20.57 -11.98 -20.06
C VAL A 107 -22.00 -12.51 -20.07
N GLU A 108 -22.53 -12.93 -18.91
CA GLU A 108 -23.92 -13.40 -18.77
C GLU A 108 -24.92 -12.31 -19.19
N THR A 109 -24.73 -11.09 -18.68
CA THR A 109 -25.60 -9.94 -19.01
C THR A 109 -25.52 -9.60 -20.50
N ILE A 110 -24.32 -9.57 -21.08
CA ILE A 110 -24.13 -9.33 -22.51
C ILE A 110 -24.83 -10.41 -23.35
N ASN A 111 -24.69 -11.68 -22.98
CA ASN A 111 -25.33 -12.79 -23.69
C ASN A 111 -26.86 -12.71 -23.60
N PHE A 112 -27.40 -12.40 -22.42
CA PHE A 112 -28.84 -12.20 -22.22
C PHE A 112 -29.38 -11.03 -23.07
N LEU A 113 -28.71 -9.87 -23.04
CA LEU A 113 -29.09 -8.72 -23.85
C LEU A 113 -29.00 -9.03 -25.35
N LYS A 114 -27.92 -9.68 -25.80
CA LYS A 114 -27.74 -10.08 -27.20
C LYS A 114 -28.83 -11.04 -27.67
N GLY A 115 -29.20 -12.02 -26.85
CA GLY A 115 -30.29 -12.97 -27.14
C GLY A 115 -31.64 -12.26 -27.30
N ASN A 116 -31.97 -11.35 -26.38
CA ASN A 116 -33.21 -10.58 -26.43
C ASN A 116 -33.26 -9.60 -27.61
N LEU A 117 -32.14 -8.97 -27.96
CA LEU A 117 -32.07 -8.07 -29.12
C LEU A 117 -32.22 -8.85 -30.44
N ALA A 118 -31.60 -10.02 -30.55
CA ALA A 118 -31.74 -10.89 -31.71
C ALA A 118 -33.16 -11.42 -31.87
N SER A 119 -33.81 -11.86 -30.78
CA SER A 119 -35.20 -12.32 -30.80
C SER A 119 -36.19 -11.18 -31.05
N ALA A 120 -35.89 -9.95 -30.62
CA ALA A 120 -36.71 -8.76 -30.93
C ALA A 120 -36.55 -8.26 -32.38
N GLN A 121 -35.42 -8.57 -33.04
CA GLN A 121 -35.20 -8.26 -34.45
C GLN A 121 -35.76 -9.33 -35.41
N ALA A 122 -35.82 -10.59 -35.00
CA ALA A 122 -36.39 -11.68 -35.79
C ALA A 122 -37.84 -11.43 -36.30
N PRO A 123 -38.80 -10.90 -35.50
CA PRO A 123 -40.14 -10.61 -36.00
C PRO A 123 -40.20 -9.33 -36.87
N LYS A 124 -39.11 -8.56 -37.01
CA LYS A 124 -39.04 -7.38 -37.89
C LYS A 124 -38.45 -7.66 -39.27
N ALA A 125 -37.72 -8.76 -39.44
CA ALA A 125 -37.18 -9.15 -40.74
C ALA A 125 -38.22 -9.83 -41.65
N GLU A 126 -39.35 -10.30 -41.09
CA GLU A 126 -40.41 -11.00 -41.83
C GLU A 126 -41.64 -10.13 -42.13
N LEU A 127 -41.50 -8.80 -42.09
CA LEU A 127 -42.56 -7.86 -42.48
C LEU A 127 -42.05 -6.76 -43.41
N LEU A 128 -41.34 -7.13 -44.48
CA LEU A 128 -41.29 -6.33 -45.70
C LEU A 128 -42.19 -7.05 -46.73
N PRO A 129 -43.47 -6.65 -46.87
CA PRO A 129 -44.37 -7.29 -47.81
C PRO A 129 -43.89 -7.04 -49.25
N ALA A 130 -44.04 -8.06 -50.07
CA ALA A 130 -43.86 -8.04 -51.50
C ALA A 130 -44.56 -6.83 -52.15
N ALA A 131 -43.80 -5.86 -52.65
CA ALA A 131 -44.31 -4.81 -53.53
C ALA A 131 -43.18 -4.15 -54.34
N ALA A 132 -42.61 -4.85 -55.33
CA ALA A 132 -41.93 -4.23 -56.48
C ALA A 132 -41.54 -5.28 -57.53
N GLN A 133 -42.52 -5.93 -58.16
CA GLN A 133 -42.35 -6.51 -59.49
C GLN A 133 -43.58 -6.16 -60.33
N LYS A 134 -43.50 -5.01 -61.02
CA LYS A 134 -44.26 -4.71 -62.23
C LYS A 134 -43.37 -3.91 -63.15
#